data_AF-A0A4P9YKF3-F1
#
_entry.id   AF-A0A4P9YKF3-F1
#
_cell.length_a   1.000
_cell.length_b   1.000
_cell.length_c   1.000
_cell.angle_alpha   90.00
_cell.angle_beta   90.00
_cell.angle_gamma   90.00
#
_symmetry.space_group_name_H-M   'P 1'
#
loop_
_entity.id
_entity.type
_entity.pdbx_description
1 polymer ?
#
loop_
_entity_poly.entity_id
_entity_poly.type
_entity_poly.pdbx_seq_one_letter_code
_entity_poly.pdbx_strand_id
1 'polypeptide(L)'
;MNDKRSVLTKLFPQLSFNVENVITQTFTTNAGELWGFYTYLERRNDYKSRKYSMWEHYGLNYTEYDVDKELNILNINYQSNQLNYTDGTWVLMVNKSNEADIAWSTVYVWQEIAWLTNSVPIYDNSSECIGVCSTDMDLHFINSILSARIRSVKQPTVLYVIESSAEFVIGTSHDNTDMFYRDPILNISTRPFTAREKSNIEIGSFDTLIKSKGFNFTTLPDDYTDTCFDVKSNTYFYVTTKKIKWRNFEWTVVQFLEKSSVYLTINKATVDSLISVAITVCVSILVGFVFSHWISRDIKRITSDLKKLAEFHFSSVYKGRNNSVNTSNVKEIFEIQSAFHSMVTAFAKTLATNQSLLKGSVISSPTSLGATELNE
;
A
#
# COMPACT_ATOMS: atom_id res chain seq x y z
N MET A 1 8.15 -28.68 -42.05
CA MET A 1 9.21 -27.90 -41.37
C MET A 1 10.56 -28.44 -41.82
N ASN A 2 11.15 -27.90 -42.88
CA ASN A 2 12.24 -28.58 -43.60
C ASN A 2 13.59 -28.51 -42.90
N ASP A 3 13.76 -27.64 -41.90
CA ASP A 3 14.96 -27.57 -41.07
C ASP A 3 14.61 -27.37 -39.58
N LYS A 4 14.30 -28.48 -38.90
CA LYS A 4 13.98 -28.52 -37.47
C LYS A 4 15.16 -28.06 -36.60
N ARG A 5 16.39 -28.30 -37.04
CA ARG A 5 17.61 -27.87 -36.35
C ARG A 5 17.82 -26.36 -36.43
N SER A 6 17.54 -25.72 -37.56
CA SER A 6 17.57 -24.26 -37.63
C SER A 6 16.59 -23.63 -36.63
N VAL A 7 15.43 -24.25 -36.40
CA VAL A 7 14.49 -23.76 -35.38
C VAL A 7 15.04 -23.96 -33.97
N LEU A 8 15.63 -25.10 -33.64
CA LEU A 8 16.33 -25.30 -32.36
C LEU A 8 17.33 -24.16 -32.08
N THR A 9 18.18 -23.81 -33.05
CA THR A 9 19.18 -22.74 -32.84
C THR A 9 18.57 -21.36 -32.54
N LYS A 10 17.30 -21.13 -32.91
CA LYS A 10 16.56 -19.90 -32.60
C LYS A 10 15.83 -19.95 -31.25
N LEU A 11 15.46 -21.14 -30.78
CA LEU A 11 14.80 -21.33 -29.49
C LEU A 11 15.78 -21.15 -28.33
N PHE A 12 16.99 -21.71 -28.44
CA PHE A 12 17.94 -21.70 -27.33
C PHE A 12 18.25 -20.30 -26.75
N PRO A 13 18.51 -19.25 -27.56
CA PRO A 13 18.73 -17.91 -27.02
C PRO A 13 17.55 -17.38 -26.20
N GLN A 14 16.31 -17.65 -26.62
CA GLN A 14 15.10 -17.20 -25.94
C GLN A 14 14.94 -17.89 -24.57
N LEU A 15 15.18 -19.20 -24.52
CA LEU A 15 15.24 -19.93 -23.26
C LEU A 15 16.37 -19.39 -22.36
N SER A 16 17.59 -19.27 -22.90
CA SER A 16 18.79 -18.87 -22.15
C SER A 16 18.68 -17.48 -21.50
N PHE A 17 17.93 -16.56 -22.14
CA PHE A 17 17.67 -15.22 -21.63
C PHE A 17 16.62 -15.22 -20.50
N ASN A 18 15.65 -16.13 -20.56
CA ASN A 18 14.49 -16.17 -19.65
C ASN A 18 14.56 -17.30 -18.61
N VAL A 19 15.73 -17.91 -18.40
CA VAL A 19 15.91 -19.12 -17.57
C VAL A 19 15.40 -19.01 -16.13
N GLU A 20 15.21 -17.80 -15.61
CA GLU A 20 14.65 -17.59 -14.27
C GLU A 20 13.13 -17.87 -14.20
N ASN A 21 12.41 -17.80 -15.32
CA ASN A 21 10.96 -17.99 -15.38
C ASN A 21 10.55 -19.11 -16.34
N VAL A 22 11.31 -19.30 -17.42
CA VAL A 22 11.06 -20.28 -18.48
C VAL A 22 12.09 -21.38 -18.38
N ILE A 23 11.61 -22.61 -18.22
CA ILE A 23 12.50 -23.76 -18.04
C ILE A 23 12.58 -24.59 -19.30
N THR A 24 11.50 -24.70 -20.06
CA THR A 24 11.48 -25.43 -21.33
C THR A 24 11.03 -24.53 -22.46
N GLN A 25 11.56 -24.79 -23.64
CA GLN A 25 10.99 -24.25 -24.88
C GLN A 25 11.03 -25.34 -25.94
N THR A 26 9.86 -25.75 -26.40
CA THR A 26 9.71 -26.92 -27.24
C THR A 26 8.77 -26.70 -28.41
N PHE A 27 8.85 -27.58 -29.39
CA PHE A 27 7.78 -27.79 -30.35
C PHE A 27 7.57 -29.28 -30.61
N THR A 28 6.31 -29.67 -30.71
CA THR A 28 5.89 -31.01 -31.12
C THR A 28 5.38 -30.94 -32.56
N THR A 29 5.86 -31.80 -33.45
CA THR A 29 5.36 -31.88 -34.83
C THR A 29 4.15 -32.80 -34.92
N ASN A 30 3.36 -32.70 -36.00
CA ASN A 30 2.26 -33.64 -36.26
C ASN A 30 2.70 -35.11 -36.40
N ALA A 31 4.00 -35.36 -36.62
CA ALA A 31 4.57 -36.70 -36.66
C ALA A 31 4.88 -37.27 -35.27
N GLY A 32 4.60 -36.53 -34.18
CA GLY A 32 4.86 -36.97 -32.80
C GLY A 32 6.25 -36.67 -32.29
N GLU A 33 7.04 -35.93 -33.07
CA GLU A 33 8.41 -35.59 -32.72
C GLU A 33 8.44 -34.43 -31.73
N LEU A 34 9.27 -34.53 -30.69
CA LEU A 34 9.51 -33.48 -29.70
C LEU A 34 10.90 -32.87 -29.90
N TRP A 35 10.92 -31.56 -30.01
CA TRP A 35 12.13 -30.78 -30.24
C TRP A 35 12.19 -29.66 -29.23
N GLY A 36 13.37 -29.39 -28.67
CA GLY A 36 13.51 -28.20 -27.85
C GLY A 36 14.66 -28.26 -26.89
N PHE A 37 14.58 -27.39 -25.89
CA PHE A 37 15.55 -27.30 -24.82
C PHE A 37 14.84 -27.24 -23.48
N TYR A 38 15.54 -27.69 -22.45
CA TYR A 38 15.18 -27.41 -21.08
C TYR A 38 16.40 -27.05 -20.23
N THR A 39 16.17 -26.35 -19.14
CA THR A 39 17.21 -26.05 -18.14
C THR A 39 16.91 -26.73 -16.82
N TYR A 40 17.96 -27.04 -16.08
CA TYR A 40 17.82 -27.60 -14.74
C TYR A 40 18.99 -27.18 -13.86
N LEU A 41 18.81 -27.23 -12.55
CA LEU A 41 19.86 -26.94 -11.59
C LEU A 41 20.52 -28.26 -11.16
N GLU A 42 21.78 -28.46 -11.53
CA GLU A 42 22.55 -29.57 -11.00
C GLU A 42 22.96 -29.25 -9.56
N ARG A 43 22.62 -30.14 -8.62
CA ARG A 43 23.08 -30.09 -7.23
C ARG A 43 24.35 -30.92 -7.09
N ARG A 44 25.53 -30.29 -7.15
CA ARG A 44 26.80 -30.89 -6.72
C ARG A 44 27.48 -30.00 -5.68
N ASN A 45 27.83 -30.58 -4.53
CA ASN A 45 28.73 -30.00 -3.53
C ASN A 45 28.47 -28.50 -3.23
N ASP A 46 27.23 -28.17 -2.85
CA ASP A 46 26.76 -26.81 -2.50
C ASP A 46 26.82 -25.74 -3.61
N TYR A 47 27.28 -26.08 -4.82
CA TYR A 47 27.19 -25.22 -6.00
C TYR A 47 25.96 -25.59 -6.83
N LYS A 48 25.08 -24.61 -7.04
CA LYS A 48 23.98 -24.71 -8.02
C LYS A 48 24.49 -24.19 -9.36
N SER A 49 24.92 -25.09 -10.25
CA SER A 49 25.20 -24.71 -11.64
C SER A 49 24.01 -25.03 -12.52
N ARG A 50 23.55 -24.04 -13.29
CA ARG A 50 22.48 -24.26 -14.29
C ARG A 50 23.05 -25.05 -15.47
N LYS A 51 22.35 -26.09 -15.85
CA LYS A 51 22.63 -26.95 -16.99
C LYS A 51 21.56 -26.77 -18.05
N TYR A 52 21.93 -27.16 -19.27
CA TYR A 52 21.08 -27.09 -20.44
C TYR A 52 21.02 -28.46 -21.07
N SER A 53 19.83 -28.84 -21.49
CA SER A 53 19.60 -30.08 -22.21
C SER A 53 18.81 -29.80 -23.47
N MET A 54 19.01 -30.66 -24.47
CA MET A 54 18.38 -30.59 -25.77
C MET A 54 17.64 -31.89 -26.07
N TRP A 55 16.41 -31.74 -26.58
CA TRP A 55 15.62 -32.84 -27.12
C TRP A 55 15.67 -32.80 -28.65
N GLU A 56 16.16 -33.88 -29.25
CA GLU A 56 16.04 -34.13 -30.70
C GLU A 56 15.23 -35.40 -30.93
N HIS A 57 14.20 -35.32 -31.76
CA HIS A 57 13.32 -36.44 -32.04
C HIS A 57 13.04 -36.56 -33.54
N TYR A 58 13.55 -37.63 -34.16
CA TYR A 58 13.30 -37.93 -35.57
C TYR A 58 12.42 -39.17 -35.71
N GLY A 59 11.21 -39.01 -36.23
CA GLY A 59 10.22 -40.10 -36.24
C GLY A 59 9.89 -40.55 -34.82
N LEU A 60 10.22 -41.81 -34.49
CA LEU A 60 10.09 -42.38 -33.14
C LEU A 60 11.39 -42.35 -32.33
N ASN A 61 12.49 -41.88 -32.95
CA ASN A 61 13.82 -41.92 -32.37
C ASN A 61 14.11 -40.61 -31.61
N TYR A 62 13.94 -40.68 -30.30
CA TYR A 62 14.16 -39.60 -29.36
C TYR A 62 15.55 -39.73 -28.72
N THR A 63 16.30 -38.63 -28.71
CA THR A 63 17.54 -38.52 -27.96
C THR A 63 17.54 -37.23 -27.15
N GLU A 64 17.97 -37.36 -25.90
CA GLU A 64 18.22 -36.25 -25.01
C GLU A 64 19.71 -36.07 -24.79
N TYR A 65 20.19 -34.84 -24.93
CA TYR A 65 21.59 -34.48 -24.79
C TYR A 65 21.76 -33.44 -23.68
N ASP A 66 22.84 -33.54 -22.91
CA ASP A 66 23.38 -32.39 -22.19
C ASP A 66 24.15 -31.52 -23.19
N VAL A 67 23.95 -30.20 -23.11
CA VAL A 67 24.62 -29.23 -23.99
C VAL A 67 25.21 -28.07 -23.20
N ASP A 68 26.25 -27.42 -23.73
CA ASP A 68 26.74 -26.15 -23.21
C ASP A 68 25.97 -24.94 -23.80
N LYS A 69 26.40 -23.72 -23.45
CA LYS A 69 25.75 -22.48 -23.92
C LYS A 69 26.01 -22.21 -25.41
N GLU A 70 27.02 -22.85 -25.97
CA GLU A 70 27.38 -22.79 -27.38
C GLU A 70 26.72 -23.93 -28.17
N LEU A 71 25.84 -24.72 -27.53
CA LEU A 71 25.13 -25.88 -28.08
C LEU A 71 26.04 -27.06 -28.46
N ASN A 72 27.25 -27.13 -27.92
CA ASN A 72 28.07 -28.33 -28.06
C ASN A 72 27.48 -29.45 -27.21
N ILE A 73 27.34 -30.64 -27.81
CA ILE A 73 26.88 -31.83 -27.10
C ILE A 73 27.97 -32.29 -26.13
N LEU A 74 27.62 -32.35 -24.85
CA LEU A 74 28.51 -32.78 -23.78
C LEU A 74 28.31 -34.27 -23.48
N ASN A 75 27.06 -34.73 -23.47
CA ASN A 75 26.71 -36.12 -23.16
C ASN A 75 25.35 -36.51 -23.77
N ILE A 76 25.12 -37.82 -23.91
CA ILE A 76 23.79 -38.39 -24.19
C ILE A 76 23.18 -38.84 -22.86
N ASN A 77 22.04 -38.26 -22.51
CA ASN A 77 21.36 -38.55 -21.24
C ASN A 77 20.36 -39.69 -21.37
N TYR A 78 19.66 -39.76 -22.50
CA TYR A 78 18.60 -40.74 -22.71
C TYR A 78 18.34 -40.96 -24.20
N GLN A 79 17.97 -42.19 -24.56
CA GLN A 79 17.56 -42.57 -25.90
C GLN A 79 16.36 -43.52 -25.87
N SER A 80 15.42 -43.34 -26.79
CA SER A 80 14.29 -44.23 -27.00
C SER A 80 13.85 -44.21 -28.46
N ASN A 81 13.33 -45.34 -28.95
CA ASN A 81 12.84 -45.51 -30.33
C ASN A 81 11.34 -45.77 -30.41
N GLN A 82 10.58 -45.47 -29.35
CA GLN A 82 9.16 -45.77 -29.23
C GLN A 82 8.32 -44.57 -28.75
N LEU A 83 8.90 -43.38 -28.68
CA LEU A 83 8.19 -42.22 -28.14
C LEU A 83 7.36 -41.53 -29.22
N ASN A 84 6.18 -41.07 -28.83
CA ASN A 84 5.31 -40.23 -29.64
C ASN A 84 4.62 -39.23 -28.70
N TYR A 85 4.74 -37.94 -29.02
CA TYR A 85 4.23 -36.84 -28.20
C TYR A 85 2.95 -36.18 -28.75
N THR A 86 2.31 -36.72 -29.80
CA THR A 86 1.06 -36.14 -30.35
C THR A 86 -0.06 -36.06 -29.32
N ASP A 87 -0.07 -36.98 -28.37
CA ASP A 87 -1.13 -37.13 -27.37
C ASP A 87 -0.76 -36.44 -26.04
N GLY A 88 0.34 -35.69 -26.02
CA GLY A 88 0.73 -34.88 -24.88
C GLY A 88 -0.33 -33.84 -24.56
N THR A 89 -0.65 -33.64 -23.28
CA THR A 89 -1.69 -32.69 -22.85
C THR A 89 -1.42 -31.28 -23.39
N TRP A 90 -0.16 -30.85 -23.41
CA TRP A 90 0.27 -29.57 -23.97
C TRP A 90 0.05 -29.43 -25.49
N VAL A 91 -0.11 -30.54 -26.21
CA VAL A 91 -0.44 -30.57 -27.64
C VAL A 91 -1.95 -30.58 -27.87
N LEU A 92 -2.68 -31.36 -27.07
CA LEU A 92 -4.13 -31.58 -27.24
C LEU A 92 -4.98 -30.40 -26.78
N MET A 93 -4.47 -29.58 -25.86
CA MET A 93 -5.18 -28.42 -25.32
C MET A 93 -5.31 -27.24 -26.29
N VAL A 94 -4.56 -27.25 -27.40
CA VAL A 94 -4.55 -26.19 -28.40
C VAL A 94 -5.56 -26.49 -29.51
N ASN A 95 -6.36 -25.50 -29.88
CA ASN A 95 -7.20 -25.57 -31.07
C ASN A 95 -6.38 -25.36 -32.34
N LYS A 96 -5.95 -26.48 -32.94
CA LYS A 96 -5.16 -26.54 -34.20
C LYS A 96 -5.89 -26.06 -35.45
N SER A 97 -7.13 -25.57 -35.34
CA SER A 97 -7.88 -24.96 -36.46
C SER A 97 -7.88 -23.42 -36.40
N ASN A 98 -7.28 -22.83 -35.37
CA ASN A 98 -7.18 -21.39 -35.18
C ASN A 98 -5.71 -20.96 -35.02
N GLU A 99 -5.19 -20.17 -35.96
CA GLU A 99 -3.80 -19.68 -35.93
C GLU A 99 -3.48 -18.80 -34.72
N ALA A 100 -4.49 -18.10 -34.19
CA ALA A 100 -4.33 -17.19 -33.06
C ALA A 100 -4.57 -17.86 -31.70
N ASP A 101 -4.80 -19.18 -31.69
CA ASP A 101 -5.08 -19.90 -30.46
C ASP A 101 -3.85 -19.93 -29.53
N ILE A 102 -4.10 -19.68 -28.25
CA ILE A 102 -3.08 -19.79 -27.20
C ILE A 102 -3.76 -20.43 -26.02
N ALA A 103 -3.20 -21.56 -25.57
CA ALA A 103 -3.79 -22.36 -24.52
C ALA A 103 -2.81 -22.47 -23.35
N TRP A 104 -3.32 -22.19 -22.15
CA TRP A 104 -2.61 -22.36 -20.88
C TRP A 104 -3.07 -23.62 -20.16
N SER A 105 -2.14 -24.45 -19.68
CA SER A 105 -2.47 -25.70 -18.98
C SER A 105 -3.10 -25.40 -17.63
N THR A 106 -3.82 -26.37 -17.07
CA THR A 106 -3.99 -26.40 -15.61
C THR A 106 -2.63 -26.59 -14.96
N VAL A 107 -2.43 -26.04 -13.76
CA VAL A 107 -1.18 -26.21 -13.04
C VAL A 107 -0.99 -27.68 -12.68
N TYR A 108 0.15 -28.22 -13.05
CA TYR A 108 0.55 -29.60 -12.74
C TYR A 108 1.80 -29.61 -11.87
N VAL A 109 2.13 -30.77 -11.28
CA VAL A 109 3.34 -30.91 -10.47
C VAL A 109 4.27 -31.92 -11.08
N TRP A 110 5.55 -31.56 -11.15
CA TRP A 110 6.62 -32.45 -11.55
C TRP A 110 7.87 -32.13 -10.72
N GLN A 111 8.48 -33.16 -10.13
CA GLN A 111 9.63 -33.04 -9.22
C GLN A 111 9.42 -32.04 -8.07
N GLU A 112 8.24 -32.05 -7.45
CA GLU A 112 7.87 -31.13 -6.35
C GLU A 112 7.91 -29.65 -6.74
N ILE A 113 7.73 -29.36 -8.02
CA ILE A 113 7.61 -28.01 -8.56
C ILE A 113 6.25 -27.90 -9.23
N ALA A 114 5.56 -26.78 -9.03
CA ALA A 114 4.34 -26.45 -9.76
C ALA A 114 4.70 -25.85 -11.11
N TRP A 115 4.06 -26.35 -12.16
CA TRP A 115 4.36 -26.01 -13.54
C TRP A 115 3.13 -25.48 -14.25
N LEU A 116 3.37 -24.56 -15.18
CA LEU A 116 2.36 -24.04 -16.10
C LEU A 116 2.92 -24.05 -17.52
N THR A 117 2.18 -24.66 -18.45
CA THR A 117 2.56 -24.69 -19.86
C THR A 117 1.73 -23.71 -20.66
N ASN A 118 2.40 -22.90 -21.48
CA ASN A 118 1.79 -22.16 -22.58
C ASN A 118 2.01 -22.95 -23.87
N SER A 119 0.94 -23.17 -24.63
CA SER A 119 1.00 -23.82 -25.94
C SER A 119 0.34 -22.99 -27.03
N VAL A 120 0.98 -22.94 -28.20
CA VAL A 120 0.49 -22.26 -29.40
C VAL A 120 0.66 -23.15 -30.63
N PRO A 121 -0.31 -23.16 -31.57
CA PRO A 121 -0.20 -23.94 -32.79
C PRO A 121 0.79 -23.28 -33.76
N ILE A 122 1.52 -24.09 -34.52
CA ILE A 122 2.49 -23.64 -35.53
C ILE A 122 1.91 -23.96 -36.89
N TYR A 123 1.89 -22.96 -37.78
CA TYR A 123 1.39 -23.10 -39.14
C TYR A 123 2.50 -22.91 -40.16
N ASP A 124 2.34 -23.54 -41.32
CA ASP A 124 3.18 -23.26 -42.48
C ASP A 124 2.63 -22.10 -43.32
N ASN A 125 3.30 -21.81 -44.45
CA ASN A 125 2.90 -20.73 -45.35
C ASN A 125 1.56 -20.99 -46.07
N SER A 126 1.02 -22.20 -45.99
CA SER A 126 -0.26 -22.60 -46.58
C SER A 126 -1.39 -22.56 -45.57
N SER A 127 -1.14 -22.04 -44.35
CA SER A 127 -2.08 -22.08 -43.23
C SER A 127 -2.48 -23.50 -42.80
N GLU A 128 -1.58 -24.48 -42.97
CA GLU A 128 -1.73 -25.81 -42.39
C GLU A 128 -1.01 -25.88 -41.04
N CYS A 129 -1.70 -26.34 -39.99
CA CYS A 129 -1.07 -26.55 -38.68
C CYS A 129 -0.07 -27.71 -38.78
N ILE A 130 1.21 -27.44 -38.57
CA ILE A 130 2.32 -28.41 -38.66
C ILE A 130 2.84 -28.91 -37.30
N GLY A 131 2.36 -28.31 -36.21
CA GLY A 131 2.77 -28.70 -34.86
C GLY A 131 2.28 -27.73 -33.78
N VAL A 132 2.83 -27.85 -32.59
CA VAL A 132 2.52 -27.02 -31.41
C VAL A 132 3.82 -26.61 -30.74
N CYS A 133 4.04 -25.31 -30.54
CA CYS A 133 5.12 -24.78 -29.71
C CYS A 133 4.64 -24.72 -28.26
N SER A 134 5.46 -25.16 -27.31
CA SER A 134 5.14 -25.13 -25.88
C SER A 134 6.25 -24.49 -25.06
N THR A 135 5.90 -23.90 -23.93
CA THR A 135 6.83 -23.24 -23.01
C THR A 135 6.38 -23.50 -21.59
N ASP A 136 7.20 -24.18 -20.80
CA ASP A 136 6.91 -24.45 -19.40
C ASP A 136 7.55 -23.40 -18.49
N MET A 137 6.75 -22.93 -17.54
CA MET A 137 7.19 -22.06 -16.46
C MET A 137 7.13 -22.78 -15.13
N ASP A 138 8.20 -22.64 -14.36
CA ASP A 138 8.24 -22.99 -12.94
C ASP A 138 7.51 -21.90 -12.15
N LEU A 139 6.47 -22.25 -11.39
CA LEU A 139 5.67 -21.30 -10.61
C LEU A 139 6.26 -20.96 -9.24
N HIS A 140 7.43 -21.48 -8.88
CA HIS A 140 8.11 -21.17 -7.62
C HIS A 140 8.41 -19.66 -7.46
N PHE A 141 8.55 -18.92 -8.56
CA PHE A 141 8.71 -17.47 -8.52
C PHE A 141 7.52 -16.78 -7.83
N ILE A 142 6.31 -17.35 -7.88
CA ILE A 142 5.11 -16.79 -7.24
C ILE A 142 5.35 -16.65 -5.74
N ASN A 143 5.84 -17.70 -5.08
CA ASN A 143 6.15 -17.68 -3.65
C ASN A 143 7.16 -16.58 -3.31
N SER A 144 8.17 -16.39 -4.17
CA SER A 144 9.17 -15.33 -3.99
C SER A 144 8.57 -13.93 -4.08
N ILE A 145 7.67 -13.69 -5.06
CA ILE A 145 6.95 -12.42 -5.20
C ILE A 145 6.05 -12.16 -4.00
N LEU A 146 5.25 -13.15 -3.58
CA LEU A 146 4.33 -13.02 -2.46
C LEU A 146 5.09 -12.75 -1.15
N SER A 147 6.18 -13.50 -0.91
CA SER A 147 7.06 -13.33 0.25
C SER A 147 7.72 -11.95 0.27
N ALA A 148 8.21 -11.47 -0.88
CA ALA A 148 8.75 -10.12 -1.00
C ALA A 148 7.69 -9.05 -0.72
N ARG A 149 6.44 -9.28 -1.17
CA ARG A 149 5.35 -8.35 -0.94
C ARG A 149 4.99 -8.25 0.54
N ILE A 150 4.83 -9.36 1.25
CA ILE A 150 4.47 -9.31 2.68
C ILE A 150 5.56 -8.70 3.56
N ARG A 151 6.85 -8.79 3.17
CA ARG A 151 7.95 -8.10 3.89
C ARG A 151 7.81 -6.57 3.89
N SER A 152 7.06 -6.01 2.94
CA SER A 152 6.76 -4.56 2.90
C SER A 152 5.57 -4.16 3.78
N VAL A 153 4.81 -5.12 4.30
CA VAL A 153 3.62 -4.91 5.12
C VAL A 153 4.00 -5.04 6.59
N LYS A 154 3.63 -4.05 7.42
CA LYS A 154 3.98 -4.05 8.85
C LYS A 154 3.16 -5.04 9.67
N GLN A 155 1.93 -5.30 9.24
CA GLN A 155 1.00 -6.18 9.93
C GLN A 155 1.19 -7.64 9.47
N PRO A 156 1.05 -8.63 10.38
CA PRO A 156 1.01 -10.04 10.03
C PRO A 156 -0.01 -10.29 8.91
N THR A 157 0.52 -10.65 7.74
CA THR A 157 -0.24 -10.81 6.50
C THR A 157 0.23 -12.08 5.80
N VAL A 158 -0.72 -12.88 5.33
CA VAL A 158 -0.45 -14.04 4.49
C VAL A 158 -1.16 -13.88 3.16
N LEU A 159 -0.46 -14.21 2.08
CA LEU A 159 -0.99 -14.18 0.72
C LEU A 159 -1.03 -15.60 0.16
N TYR A 160 -2.08 -15.90 -0.59
CA TYR A 160 -2.23 -17.11 -1.39
C TYR A 160 -2.58 -16.75 -2.82
N VAL A 161 -2.18 -17.59 -3.77
CA VAL A 161 -2.65 -17.55 -5.15
C VAL A 161 -3.30 -18.89 -5.45
N ILE A 162 -4.53 -18.82 -5.97
CA ILE A 162 -5.34 -19.98 -6.29
C ILE A 162 -5.64 -19.98 -7.79
N GLU A 163 -5.44 -21.11 -8.46
CA GLU A 163 -6.03 -21.35 -9.78
C GLU A 163 -7.54 -21.61 -9.59
N SER A 164 -8.37 -20.65 -9.97
CA SER A 164 -9.79 -20.62 -9.58
C SER A 164 -10.61 -21.79 -10.11
N SER A 165 -10.29 -22.30 -11.29
CA SER A 165 -10.98 -23.41 -11.97
C SER A 165 -10.77 -24.75 -11.27
N ALA A 166 -9.53 -25.04 -10.87
CA ALA A 166 -9.15 -26.27 -10.18
C ALA A 166 -9.17 -26.14 -8.65
N GLU A 167 -9.34 -24.91 -8.14
CA GLU A 167 -9.18 -24.54 -6.73
C GLU A 167 -7.80 -24.89 -6.14
N PHE A 168 -6.79 -25.07 -6.99
CA PHE A 168 -5.42 -25.39 -6.61
C PHE A 168 -4.71 -24.19 -6.00
N VAL A 169 -4.07 -24.39 -4.86
CA VAL A 169 -3.18 -23.40 -4.24
C VAL A 169 -1.83 -23.48 -4.95
N ILE A 170 -1.57 -22.52 -5.83
CA ILE A 170 -0.38 -22.52 -6.71
C ILE A 170 0.76 -21.67 -6.14
N GLY A 171 0.49 -20.87 -5.11
CA GLY A 171 1.51 -20.14 -4.38
C GLY A 171 1.04 -19.61 -3.03
N THR A 172 1.99 -19.39 -2.14
CA THR A 172 1.77 -18.82 -0.81
C THR A 172 2.96 -17.98 -0.36
N SER A 173 2.70 -16.99 0.50
CA SER A 173 3.74 -16.30 1.26
C SER A 173 4.09 -17.00 2.59
N HIS A 174 3.42 -18.12 2.92
CA HIS A 174 3.67 -18.85 4.15
C HIS A 174 4.92 -19.73 3.98
N ASP A 175 5.95 -19.45 4.78
CA ASP A 175 7.16 -20.26 4.80
C ASP A 175 6.87 -21.71 5.23
N ASN A 176 7.62 -22.67 4.70
CA ASN A 176 7.61 -24.08 5.11
C ASN A 176 6.25 -24.81 5.05
N THR A 177 5.33 -24.37 4.18
CA THR A 177 4.07 -25.08 4.00
C THR A 177 4.13 -25.98 2.76
N ASP A 178 3.97 -27.29 2.95
CA ASP A 178 3.85 -28.22 1.83
C ASP A 178 2.58 -27.91 1.04
N MET A 179 2.71 -27.53 -0.22
CA MET A 179 1.59 -27.18 -1.11
C MET A 179 1.23 -28.30 -2.08
N PHE A 180 1.87 -29.47 -2.01
CA PHE A 180 1.66 -30.54 -2.98
C PHE A 180 1.05 -31.79 -2.38
N TYR A 181 0.02 -32.30 -3.04
CA TYR A 181 -0.52 -33.62 -2.74
C TYR A 181 0.49 -34.69 -3.17
N ARG A 182 0.80 -35.61 -2.26
CA ARG A 182 1.67 -36.76 -2.52
C ARG A 182 0.82 -38.00 -2.69
N ASP A 183 1.06 -38.72 -3.77
CA ASP A 183 0.45 -40.02 -4.00
C ASP A 183 0.85 -40.98 -2.86
N PRO A 184 -0.11 -41.61 -2.14
CA PRO A 184 0.22 -42.45 -0.98
C PRO A 184 1.01 -43.71 -1.32
N ILE A 185 0.97 -44.17 -2.57
CA ILE A 185 1.60 -45.41 -3.02
C ILE A 185 3.00 -45.11 -3.57
N LEU A 186 3.10 -44.11 -4.46
CA LEU A 186 4.34 -43.76 -5.14
C LEU A 186 5.21 -42.77 -4.36
N ASN A 187 4.64 -42.09 -3.37
CA ASN A 187 5.28 -41.03 -2.58
C ASN A 187 5.86 -39.90 -3.43
N ILE A 188 5.22 -39.60 -4.56
CA ILE A 188 5.58 -38.51 -5.46
C ILE A 188 4.50 -37.43 -5.42
N SER A 189 4.91 -36.17 -5.53
CA SER A 189 3.97 -35.06 -5.68
C SER A 189 3.31 -35.10 -7.07
N THR A 190 1.98 -35.07 -7.11
CA THR A 190 1.22 -35.22 -8.37
C THR A 190 0.44 -33.98 -8.78
N ARG A 191 0.03 -33.16 -7.81
CA ARG A 191 -0.70 -31.90 -8.05
C ARG A 191 -0.60 -30.96 -6.85
N PRO A 192 -0.95 -29.67 -6.99
CA PRO A 192 -1.13 -28.81 -5.84
C PRO A 192 -2.32 -29.26 -4.98
N PHE A 193 -2.27 -28.94 -3.70
CA PHE A 193 -3.43 -29.07 -2.82
C PHE A 193 -4.50 -28.06 -3.21
N THR A 194 -5.76 -28.47 -3.06
CA THR A 194 -6.89 -27.54 -3.07
C THR A 194 -6.97 -26.78 -1.74
N ALA A 195 -7.61 -25.62 -1.74
CA ALA A 195 -7.85 -24.87 -0.51
C ALA A 195 -8.57 -25.72 0.57
N ARG A 196 -9.54 -26.55 0.14
CA ARG A 196 -10.27 -27.48 1.01
C ARG A 196 -9.37 -28.49 1.72
N GLU A 197 -8.39 -29.05 1.01
CA GLU A 197 -7.45 -30.02 1.57
C GLU A 197 -6.50 -29.39 2.61
N LYS A 198 -6.42 -28.05 2.62
CA LYS A 198 -5.74 -27.24 3.63
C LYS A 198 -6.70 -26.69 4.69
N SER A 199 -7.67 -27.51 5.12
CA SER A 199 -8.68 -27.16 6.14
C SER A 199 -8.11 -26.73 7.49
N ASN A 200 -6.85 -27.09 7.78
CA ASN A 200 -6.17 -26.80 9.02
C ASN A 200 -5.42 -25.45 9.01
N ILE A 201 -5.55 -24.63 7.98
CA ILE A 201 -4.97 -23.29 7.93
C ILE A 201 -6.02 -22.30 7.38
N GLU A 202 -5.70 -21.01 7.40
CA GLU A 202 -6.61 -19.92 7.06
C GLU A 202 -7.26 -20.07 5.68
N ILE A 203 -6.56 -20.60 4.67
CA ILE A 203 -7.11 -20.76 3.32
C ILE A 203 -8.24 -21.80 3.25
N GLY A 204 -8.14 -22.90 4.02
CA GLY A 204 -9.21 -23.89 4.09
C GLY A 204 -10.39 -23.46 4.95
N SER A 205 -10.13 -22.64 5.99
CA SER A 205 -11.20 -21.97 6.74
C SER A 205 -11.97 -20.99 5.82
N PHE A 206 -11.26 -20.28 4.95
CA PHE A 206 -11.87 -19.39 3.97
C PHE A 206 -12.66 -20.15 2.89
N ASP A 207 -12.14 -21.26 2.38
CA ASP A 207 -12.87 -22.15 1.45
C ASP A 207 -14.22 -22.58 2.03
N THR A 208 -14.22 -22.99 3.30
CA THR A 208 -15.44 -23.40 4.02
C THR A 208 -16.43 -22.23 4.14
N LEU A 209 -15.93 -21.03 4.48
CA LEU A 209 -16.73 -19.82 4.60
C LEU A 209 -17.41 -19.44 3.27
N ILE A 210 -16.66 -19.33 2.18
CA ILE A 210 -17.25 -18.91 0.89
C ILE A 210 -18.25 -19.94 0.36
N LYS A 211 -17.98 -21.24 0.57
CA LYS A 211 -18.90 -22.32 0.19
C LYS A 211 -20.18 -22.29 1.01
N SER A 212 -20.12 -21.96 2.30
CA SER A 212 -21.32 -21.76 3.12
C SER A 212 -22.22 -20.62 2.62
N LYS A 213 -21.65 -19.66 1.87
CA LYS A 213 -22.35 -18.54 1.26
C LYS A 213 -22.77 -18.81 -0.20
N GLY A 214 -22.56 -20.03 -0.69
CA GLY A 214 -22.88 -20.43 -2.07
C GLY A 214 -21.84 -20.02 -3.12
N PHE A 215 -20.66 -19.58 -2.70
CA PHE A 215 -19.56 -19.22 -3.61
C PHE A 215 -18.48 -20.30 -3.67
N ASN A 216 -17.69 -20.26 -4.73
CA ASN A 216 -16.42 -20.97 -4.88
C ASN A 216 -15.40 -20.01 -5.52
N PHE A 217 -14.13 -20.41 -5.69
CA PHE A 217 -13.13 -19.47 -6.22
C PHE A 217 -13.44 -18.98 -7.65
N THR A 218 -14.13 -19.77 -8.46
CA THR A 218 -14.60 -19.36 -9.79
C THR A 218 -15.77 -18.37 -9.73
N THR A 219 -16.73 -18.55 -8.82
CA THR A 219 -17.95 -17.72 -8.72
C THR A 219 -17.82 -16.55 -7.75
N LEU A 220 -16.76 -16.50 -6.96
CA LEU A 220 -16.51 -15.40 -6.03
C LEU A 220 -16.45 -14.06 -6.79
N PRO A 221 -17.08 -12.99 -6.28
CA PRO A 221 -16.95 -11.66 -6.86
C PRO A 221 -15.48 -11.20 -6.91
N ASP A 222 -15.12 -10.37 -7.89
CA ASP A 222 -13.85 -9.65 -7.83
C ASP A 222 -13.89 -8.63 -6.68
N ASP A 223 -12.74 -8.37 -6.06
CA ASP A 223 -12.60 -7.49 -4.89
C ASP A 223 -13.46 -7.91 -3.67
N TYR A 224 -13.75 -9.21 -3.52
CA TYR A 224 -14.50 -9.71 -2.36
C TYR A 224 -13.75 -9.49 -1.05
N THR A 225 -14.48 -9.08 -0.01
CA THR A 225 -13.94 -8.86 1.34
C THR A 225 -14.81 -9.49 2.41
N ASP A 226 -14.20 -10.08 3.43
CA ASP A 226 -14.92 -10.73 4.53
C ASP A 226 -14.07 -10.83 5.80
N THR A 227 -14.64 -11.37 6.87
CA THR A 227 -13.89 -11.82 8.04
C THR A 227 -13.96 -13.33 8.15
N CYS A 228 -12.80 -13.99 8.21
CA CYS A 228 -12.69 -15.42 8.40
C CYS A 228 -12.09 -15.73 9.78
N PHE A 229 -12.62 -16.74 10.46
CA PHE A 229 -12.03 -17.26 11.69
C PHE A 229 -11.28 -18.54 11.35
N ASP A 230 -9.98 -18.57 11.63
CA ASP A 230 -9.20 -19.81 11.55
C ASP A 230 -9.21 -20.50 12.91
N VAL A 231 -9.74 -21.72 12.92
CA VAL A 231 -9.89 -22.55 14.12
C VAL A 231 -8.53 -22.95 14.68
N LYS A 232 -7.52 -23.20 13.83
CA LYS A 232 -6.22 -23.69 14.31
C LYS A 232 -5.38 -22.60 14.95
N SER A 233 -5.28 -21.44 14.30
CA SER A 233 -4.58 -20.29 14.89
C SER A 233 -5.43 -19.56 15.94
N ASN A 234 -6.70 -19.94 16.11
CA ASN A 234 -7.66 -19.29 17.01
C ASN A 234 -7.73 -17.77 16.81
N THR A 235 -7.72 -17.36 15.54
CA THR A 235 -7.51 -15.96 15.15
C THR A 235 -8.49 -15.53 14.06
N TYR A 236 -8.93 -14.28 14.13
CA TYR A 236 -9.75 -13.66 13.08
C TYR A 236 -8.86 -12.96 12.06
N PHE A 237 -9.16 -13.17 10.78
CA PHE A 237 -8.53 -12.52 9.66
C PHE A 237 -9.53 -11.66 8.91
N TYR A 238 -9.11 -10.45 8.53
CA TYR A 238 -9.73 -9.76 7.41
C TYR A 238 -9.22 -10.40 6.12
N VAL A 239 -10.15 -10.85 5.29
CA VAL A 239 -9.83 -11.49 4.02
C VAL A 239 -10.24 -10.56 2.89
N THR A 240 -9.35 -10.38 1.92
CA THR A 240 -9.66 -9.70 0.66
C THR A 240 -9.15 -10.54 -0.50
N THR A 241 -9.88 -10.55 -1.60
CA THR A 241 -9.50 -11.29 -2.80
C THR A 241 -9.42 -10.39 -4.01
N LYS A 242 -8.47 -10.64 -4.89
CA LYS A 242 -8.40 -10.01 -6.21
C LYS A 242 -8.29 -11.06 -7.30
N LYS A 243 -9.10 -10.94 -8.34
CA LYS A 243 -9.03 -11.83 -9.50
C LYS A 243 -8.06 -11.31 -10.54
N ILE A 244 -7.24 -12.21 -11.05
CA ILE A 244 -6.36 -12.00 -12.20
C ILE A 244 -6.90 -12.91 -13.31
N LYS A 245 -7.57 -12.32 -14.29
CA LYS A 245 -8.08 -13.03 -15.46
C LYS A 245 -7.22 -12.68 -16.66
N TRP A 246 -6.65 -13.68 -17.31
CA TRP A 246 -5.94 -13.49 -18.57
C TRP A 246 -6.19 -14.68 -19.50
N ARG A 247 -6.78 -14.40 -20.66
CA ARG A 247 -7.19 -15.41 -21.65
C ARG A 247 -8.03 -16.53 -21.01
N ASN A 248 -7.53 -17.77 -21.01
CA ASN A 248 -8.22 -18.95 -20.53
C ASN A 248 -7.86 -19.33 -19.08
N PHE A 249 -7.04 -18.55 -18.37
CA PHE A 249 -6.75 -18.80 -16.97
C PHE A 249 -7.29 -17.69 -16.06
N GLU A 250 -7.73 -18.11 -14.88
CA GLU A 250 -8.26 -17.24 -13.84
C GLU A 250 -7.59 -17.61 -12.52
N TRP A 251 -6.84 -16.67 -11.96
CA TRP A 251 -6.25 -16.80 -10.64
C TRP A 251 -6.96 -15.89 -9.65
N THR A 252 -7.07 -16.34 -8.41
CA THR A 252 -7.55 -15.54 -7.29
C THR A 252 -6.41 -15.36 -6.31
N VAL A 253 -5.98 -14.12 -6.11
CA VAL A 253 -5.08 -13.74 -5.03
C VAL A 253 -5.93 -13.54 -3.79
N VAL A 254 -5.61 -14.22 -2.70
CA VAL A 254 -6.29 -14.11 -1.41
C VAL A 254 -5.31 -13.55 -0.40
N GLN A 255 -5.69 -12.47 0.28
CA GLN A 255 -4.92 -11.87 1.34
C GLN A 255 -5.63 -12.05 2.67
N PHE A 256 -4.89 -12.52 3.67
CA PHE A 256 -5.31 -12.63 5.06
C PHE A 256 -4.52 -11.62 5.88
N LEU A 257 -5.23 -10.72 6.54
CA LEU A 257 -4.66 -9.73 7.47
C LEU A 257 -5.16 -10.04 8.88
N GLU A 258 -4.24 -10.31 9.81
CA GLU A 258 -4.63 -10.63 11.19
C GLU A 258 -5.35 -9.44 11.84
N LYS A 259 -6.60 -9.65 12.26
CA LYS A 259 -7.47 -8.60 12.80
C LYS A 259 -6.91 -7.99 14.08
N SER A 260 -6.36 -8.81 14.97
CA SER A 260 -5.80 -8.37 16.26
C SER A 260 -4.70 -7.31 16.09
N SER A 261 -3.85 -7.50 15.07
CA SER A 261 -2.69 -6.65 14.79
C SER A 261 -3.06 -5.24 14.35
N VAL A 262 -4.20 -5.11 13.66
CA VAL A 262 -4.74 -3.83 13.21
C VAL A 262 -5.22 -3.03 14.42
N TYR A 263 -5.99 -3.65 15.32
CA TYR A 263 -6.48 -2.98 16.52
C TYR A 263 -5.37 -2.59 17.49
N LEU A 264 -4.34 -3.42 17.67
CA LEU A 264 -3.19 -3.08 18.51
C LEU A 264 -2.48 -1.82 18.01
N THR A 265 -2.29 -1.71 16.70
CA THR A 265 -1.65 -0.53 16.08
C THR A 265 -2.50 0.73 16.28
N ILE A 266 -3.82 0.63 16.05
CA ILE A 266 -4.75 1.75 16.24
C ILE A 266 -4.78 2.16 17.71
N ASN A 267 -4.90 1.21 18.64
CA ASN A 267 -5.00 1.50 20.06
C ASN A 267 -3.72 2.17 20.58
N LYS A 268 -2.54 1.73 20.14
CA LYS A 268 -1.28 2.38 20.49
C LYS A 268 -1.23 3.84 20.02
N ALA A 269 -1.61 4.09 18.76
CA ALA A 269 -1.65 5.45 18.22
C ALA A 269 -2.65 6.36 18.97
N THR A 270 -3.80 5.80 19.39
CA THR A 270 -4.79 6.50 20.19
C THR A 270 -4.24 6.85 21.58
N VAL A 271 -3.53 5.93 22.24
CA VAL A 271 -2.90 6.17 23.54
C VAL A 271 -1.81 7.25 23.43
N ASP A 272 -0.94 7.19 22.43
CA ASP A 272 0.11 8.20 22.21
C ASP A 272 -0.48 9.59 21.94
N SER A 273 -1.58 9.65 21.19
CA SER A 273 -2.33 10.89 20.94
C SER A 273 -2.96 11.43 22.23
N LEU A 274 -3.55 10.56 23.05
CA LEU A 274 -4.16 10.93 24.33
C LEU A 274 -3.11 11.51 25.29
N ILE A 275 -1.93 10.89 25.39
CA ILE A 275 -0.81 11.39 26.20
C ILE A 275 -0.35 12.76 25.70
N SER A 276 -0.21 12.93 24.38
CA SER A 276 0.20 14.20 23.77
C SER A 276 -0.80 15.32 24.06
N VAL A 277 -2.09 15.04 23.96
CA VAL A 277 -3.16 15.97 24.32
C VAL A 277 -3.10 16.32 25.81
N ALA A 278 -2.94 15.32 26.70
CA ALA A 278 -2.84 15.55 28.14
C ALA A 278 -1.66 16.46 28.51
N ILE A 279 -0.48 16.24 27.91
CA ILE A 279 0.69 17.10 28.10
C ILE A 279 0.40 18.53 27.66
N THR A 280 -0.21 18.69 26.48
CA THR A 280 -0.55 20.01 25.91
C THR A 280 -1.50 20.79 26.83
N VAL A 281 -2.50 20.10 27.40
CA VAL A 281 -3.43 20.71 28.37
C VAL A 281 -2.70 21.14 29.64
N CYS A 282 -1.85 20.29 30.22
CA CYS A 282 -1.07 20.62 31.41
C CYS A 282 -0.17 21.85 31.19
N VAL A 283 0.52 21.93 30.04
CA VAL A 283 1.36 23.08 29.69
C VAL A 283 0.52 24.34 29.53
N SER A 284 -0.65 24.25 28.89
CA SER A 284 -1.55 25.39 28.70
C SER A 284 -2.06 25.96 30.02
N ILE A 285 -2.40 25.09 30.97
CA ILE A 285 -2.80 25.48 32.33
C ILE A 285 -1.64 26.20 33.04
N LEU A 286 -0.43 25.64 32.99
CA LEU A 286 0.77 26.25 33.57
C LEU A 286 1.05 27.64 33.01
N VAL A 287 0.98 27.80 31.69
CA VAL A 287 1.15 29.09 31.02
C VAL A 287 0.07 30.07 31.49
N GLY A 288 -1.19 29.63 31.58
CA GLY A 288 -2.29 30.44 32.12
C GLY A 288 -2.02 30.92 33.56
N PHE A 289 -1.47 30.07 34.42
CA PHE A 289 -1.06 30.45 35.77
C PHE A 289 0.06 31.50 35.78
N VAL A 290 1.08 31.34 34.94
CA VAL A 290 2.19 32.31 34.83
C VAL A 290 1.67 33.68 34.38
N PHE A 291 0.83 33.71 33.35
CA PHE A 291 0.20 34.96 32.87
C PHE A 291 -0.69 35.61 33.93
N SER A 292 -1.53 34.81 34.60
CA SER A 292 -2.38 35.29 35.69
C SER A 292 -1.56 35.89 36.83
N HIS A 293 -0.43 35.26 37.18
CA HIS A 293 0.49 35.75 38.19
C HIS A 293 1.14 37.08 37.77
N TRP A 294 1.62 37.19 36.53
CA TRP A 294 2.22 38.41 36.00
C TRP A 294 1.24 39.58 36.02
N ILE A 295 0.05 39.39 35.45
CA ILE A 295 -1.00 40.42 35.43
C ILE A 295 -1.41 40.82 36.84
N SER A 296 -1.64 39.84 37.73
CA SER A 296 -2.01 40.10 39.13
C SER A 296 -0.94 40.89 39.87
N ARG A 297 0.35 40.60 39.63
CA ARG A 297 1.47 41.32 40.24
C ARG A 297 1.50 42.78 39.78
N ASP A 298 1.28 43.02 38.49
CA ASP A 298 1.37 44.36 37.92
C ASP A 298 0.15 45.21 38.32
N ILE A 299 -1.05 44.63 38.36
CA ILE A 299 -2.24 45.29 38.93
C ILE A 299 -2.03 45.62 40.41
N LYS A 300 -1.54 44.68 41.23
CA LYS A 300 -1.26 44.95 42.66
C LYS A 300 -0.26 46.08 42.85
N ARG A 301 0.76 46.18 41.98
CA ARG A 301 1.73 47.28 42.00
C ARG A 301 1.08 48.61 41.66
N ILE A 302 0.27 48.67 40.60
CA ILE A 302 -0.47 49.88 40.20
C ILE A 302 -1.42 50.31 41.32
N THR A 303 -2.20 49.39 41.90
CA THR A 303 -3.12 49.70 43.01
C THR A 303 -2.38 50.22 44.24
N SER A 304 -1.21 49.67 44.55
CA SER A 304 -0.35 50.14 45.65
C SER A 304 0.19 51.54 45.39
N ASP A 305 0.65 51.82 44.16
CA ASP A 305 1.16 53.13 43.76
C ASP A 305 0.04 54.19 43.78
N LEU A 306 -1.17 53.85 43.31
CA LEU A 306 -2.36 54.71 43.39
C LEU A 306 -2.74 55.02 44.84
N LYS A 307 -2.67 54.03 45.73
CA LYS A 307 -2.95 54.24 47.16
C LYS A 307 -1.93 55.18 47.82
N LYS A 308 -0.64 55.03 47.51
CA LYS A 308 0.43 55.92 48.00
C LYS A 308 0.35 57.34 47.44
N LEU A 309 -0.12 57.48 46.19
CA LEU A 309 -0.40 58.79 45.58
C LEU A 309 -1.60 59.48 46.24
N ALA A 310 -2.65 58.73 46.59
CA ALA A 310 -3.80 59.27 47.34
C ALA A 310 -3.43 59.73 48.76
N GLU A 311 -2.40 59.12 49.37
CA GLU A 311 -1.87 59.48 50.69
C GLU A 311 -0.78 60.59 50.63
N PHE A 312 -0.59 61.27 49.50
CA PHE A 312 0.40 62.36 49.29
C PHE A 312 1.88 62.00 49.57
N HIS A 313 2.25 60.71 49.57
CA HIS A 313 3.62 60.22 49.83
C HIS A 313 4.46 60.06 48.53
N PHE A 314 4.67 61.15 47.79
CA PHE A 314 5.34 61.16 46.47
C PHE A 314 6.80 60.64 46.46
N SER A 315 7.53 60.77 47.56
CA SER A 315 8.95 60.34 47.65
C SER A 315 9.13 58.81 47.75
N SER A 316 8.08 58.08 48.15
CA SER A 316 8.12 56.62 48.34
C SER A 316 7.89 55.81 47.06
N VAL A 317 7.29 56.45 46.04
CA VAL A 317 7.09 55.86 44.70
C VAL A 317 8.39 55.94 43.87
N TYR A 318 9.24 56.93 44.13
CA TYR A 318 10.46 57.21 43.35
C TYR A 318 11.65 56.28 43.67
N LYS A 319 11.82 55.86 44.94
CA LYS A 319 13.02 55.10 45.36
C LYS A 319 12.99 53.59 45.08
N GLY A 320 11.85 53.03 44.68
CA GLY A 320 11.69 51.57 44.52
C GLY A 320 11.94 51.01 43.12
N ARG A 321 12.19 51.85 42.11
CA ARG A 321 12.07 51.44 40.69
C ARG A 321 13.28 51.84 39.86
N ASN A 322 14.45 51.33 40.23
CA ASN A 322 15.68 51.55 39.49
C ASN A 322 16.00 50.44 38.48
N ASN A 323 15.00 49.82 37.83
CA ASN A 323 15.27 48.89 36.73
C ASN A 323 14.12 48.85 35.70
N SER A 324 14.44 49.39 34.52
CA SER A 324 13.96 49.03 33.18
C SER A 324 12.45 49.00 32.94
N VAL A 325 11.91 50.08 32.36
CA VAL A 325 11.23 50.11 31.05
C VAL A 325 10.89 51.58 30.73
N ASN A 326 11.32 52.04 29.56
CA ASN A 326 11.14 53.39 29.01
C ASN A 326 9.69 53.68 28.60
N THR A 327 8.79 53.89 29.56
CA THR A 327 7.52 54.57 29.32
C THR A 327 7.30 55.57 30.44
N SER A 328 7.35 56.87 30.09
CA SER A 328 7.27 57.96 31.03
C SER A 328 5.84 58.13 31.54
N ASN A 329 5.44 57.31 32.52
CA ASN A 329 4.17 57.45 33.22
C ASN A 329 4.08 58.81 33.97
N VAL A 330 5.22 59.45 34.22
CA VAL A 330 5.29 60.82 34.74
C VAL A 330 4.84 61.83 33.68
N LYS A 331 5.12 61.59 32.40
CA LYS A 331 4.64 62.45 31.31
C LYS A 331 3.12 62.36 31.19
N GLU A 332 2.54 61.17 31.25
CA GLU A 332 1.08 61.00 31.22
C GLU A 332 0.39 61.63 32.44
N ILE A 333 0.93 61.47 33.65
CA ILE A 333 0.38 62.11 34.86
C ILE A 333 0.51 63.64 34.79
N PHE A 334 1.63 64.15 34.28
CA PHE A 334 1.83 65.59 34.05
C PHE A 334 0.88 66.13 32.97
N GLU A 335 0.64 65.36 31.90
CA GLU A 335 -0.31 65.73 30.84
C GLU A 335 -1.76 65.73 31.35
N ILE A 336 -2.16 64.77 32.20
CA ILE A 336 -3.49 64.76 32.83
C ILE A 336 -3.64 65.93 33.80
N GLN A 337 -2.64 66.22 34.62
CA GLN A 337 -2.65 67.37 35.54
C GLN A 337 -2.73 68.69 34.77
N SER A 338 -1.98 68.82 33.67
CA SER A 338 -2.00 69.99 32.78
C SER A 338 -3.35 70.15 32.08
N ALA A 339 -3.97 69.05 31.64
CA ALA A 339 -5.30 69.06 31.03
C ALA A 339 -6.37 69.48 32.04
N PHE A 340 -6.32 68.96 33.26
CA PHE A 340 -7.25 69.31 34.33
C PHE A 340 -7.09 70.79 34.76
N HIS A 341 -5.85 71.26 34.87
CA HIS A 341 -5.58 72.68 35.14
C HIS A 341 -6.14 73.57 34.03
N SER A 342 -5.91 73.23 32.77
CA SER A 342 -6.43 73.98 31.61
C SER A 342 -7.96 74.03 31.59
N MET A 343 -8.64 72.93 31.93
CA MET A 343 -10.10 72.88 32.02
C MET A 343 -10.63 73.78 33.15
N VAL A 344 -9.99 73.77 34.33
CA VAL A 344 -10.37 74.65 35.45
C VAL A 344 -10.14 76.11 35.10
N THR A 345 -9.04 76.45 34.44
CA THR A 345 -8.78 77.83 33.99
C THR A 345 -9.80 78.29 32.94
N ALA A 346 -10.14 77.44 31.98
CA ALA A 346 -11.17 77.72 30.97
C ALA A 346 -12.56 77.93 31.61
N PHE A 347 -12.91 77.10 32.59
CA PHE A 347 -14.16 77.22 33.34
C PHE A 347 -14.21 78.52 34.15
N ALA A 348 -13.13 78.85 34.88
CA ALA A 348 -13.02 80.10 35.63
C ALA A 348 -13.08 81.34 34.73
N LYS A 349 -12.45 81.29 33.55
CA LYS A 349 -12.50 82.37 32.55
C LYS A 349 -13.91 82.54 31.96
N THR A 350 -14.62 81.43 31.72
CA THR A 350 -16.02 81.45 31.24
C THR A 350 -16.96 82.05 32.30
N LEU A 351 -16.75 81.74 33.58
CA LEU A 351 -17.48 82.34 34.70
C LEU A 351 -17.22 83.84 34.85
N ALA A 352 -15.98 84.27 34.74
CA ALA A 352 -15.62 85.69 34.79
C ALA A 352 -16.22 86.48 33.61
N THR A 353 -16.20 85.90 32.41
CA THR A 353 -16.82 86.49 31.22
C THR A 353 -18.34 86.64 31.40
N ASN A 354 -19.01 85.62 31.93
CA ASN A 354 -20.45 85.67 32.22
C ASN A 354 -20.81 86.68 33.32
N GLN A 355 -19.97 86.86 34.34
CA GLN A 355 -20.17 87.92 35.34
C GLN A 355 -19.95 89.33 34.79
N SER A 356 -19.07 89.50 33.80
CA SER A 356 -18.86 90.79 33.13
C SER A 356 -20.02 91.18 32.20
N LEU A 357 -20.70 90.21 31.60
CA LEU A 357 -21.92 90.42 30.79
C LEU A 357 -23.14 90.80 31.64
N LEU A 358 -23.20 90.36 32.90
CA LEU A 358 -24.27 90.72 33.84
C LEU A 358 -24.12 92.12 34.45
N LYS A 359 -22.95 92.77 34.32
CA LYS A 359 -22.70 94.13 34.83
C LYS A 359 -22.72 95.23 33.77
N GLY A 360 -22.92 94.90 32.49
CA GLY A 360 -22.91 95.87 31.39
C GLY A 360 -24.09 95.68 30.44
N SER A 361 -25.28 96.16 30.83
CA SER A 361 -26.36 96.50 29.89
C SER A 361 -27.45 97.31 30.59
N VAL A 362 -27.26 98.62 30.65
CA VAL A 362 -28.30 99.61 30.95
C VAL A 362 -28.73 100.24 29.61
N ILE A 363 -30.02 100.04 29.28
CA ILE A 363 -30.92 100.88 28.47
C ILE A 363 -30.62 101.04 26.95
N SER A 364 -31.51 100.49 26.10
CA SER A 364 -32.56 101.25 25.37
C SER A 364 -33.26 100.40 24.30
N SER A 365 -34.58 100.20 24.43
CA SER A 365 -35.52 100.00 23.30
C SER A 365 -35.75 101.35 22.58
N PRO A 366 -36.49 101.49 21.44
CA PRO A 366 -37.38 100.51 20.79
C PRO A 366 -37.40 100.53 19.23
N THR A 367 -38.28 99.67 18.69
CA THR A 367 -39.31 99.93 17.65
C THR A 367 -39.15 99.30 16.24
N SER A 368 -40.23 98.57 15.88
CA SER A 368 -40.82 98.43 14.52
C SER A 368 -40.08 97.50 13.54
N LEU A 369 -40.69 96.76 12.62
CA LEU A 369 -42.05 96.42 12.21
C LEU A 369 -41.88 95.38 11.06
N GLY A 370 -42.87 94.52 10.81
CA GLY A 370 -43.02 93.76 9.55
C GLY A 370 -42.36 92.38 9.56
N ALA A 371 -43.09 91.26 9.64
CA ALA A 371 -44.07 90.68 8.71
C ALA A 371 -43.46 89.97 7.49
N THR A 372 -43.91 88.72 7.31
CA THR A 372 -43.97 87.90 6.07
C THR A 372 -42.61 87.49 5.47
N GLU A 373 -42.36 86.30 4.94
CA GLU A 373 -43.09 85.10 4.44
C GLU A 373 -42.01 83.99 4.30
N LEU A 374 -42.24 82.73 4.66
CA LEU A 374 -42.63 81.59 3.80
C LEU A 374 -41.63 81.18 2.68
N ASN A 375 -41.50 79.85 2.58
CA ASN A 375 -40.86 79.00 1.54
C ASN A 375 -39.35 78.77 1.77
N GLU A 376 -38.83 77.55 1.90
CA GLU A 376 -39.28 76.17 1.61
C GLU A 376 -38.66 75.21 2.63
#